data_AF-A0A1I1PV72-F1
#
_entry.id   AF-A0A1I1PV72-F1
#
_cell.length_a   1.000
_cell.length_b   1.000
_cell.length_c   1.000
_cell.angle_alpha   90.00
_cell.angle_beta   90.00
_cell.angle_gamma   90.00
#
_symmetry.space_group_name_H-M   'P 1'
#
loop_
_entity.id
_entity.type
_entity.pdbx_description
1 polymer ?
#
loop_
_entity_poly.entity_id
_entity_poly.type
_entity_poly.pdbx_seq_one_letter_code
_entity_poly.pdbx_strand_id
1 'polypeptide(L)'
;MSRTHLSPRQRQVLTRIAHGATYRQVATELGVKEATVRGHVHRILTDLGANSSAHAIHIAHQRGLLDTTERPAARYATELLLTAQGLTAEQVADRLGITRGAADDRLRQARRLLRARTIAHAIALAIRSGLVHPDQITEQDTAA
;
A
#
# COMPACT_ATOMS: atom_id res chain seq x y z
N MET A 1 -0.93 -23.89 24.43
CA MET A 1 -1.70 -22.65 24.21
C MET A 1 -0.91 -21.74 23.29
N SER A 2 -0.98 -21.98 21.97
CA SER A 2 -0.19 -21.24 20.99
C SER A 2 -1.00 -20.03 20.52
N ARG A 3 -0.48 -18.83 20.78
CA ARG A 3 -1.15 -17.53 20.66
C ARG A 3 -1.79 -17.35 19.29
N THR A 4 -3.06 -16.95 19.30
CA THR A 4 -3.97 -16.62 18.19
C THR A 4 -3.48 -15.48 17.26
N HIS A 5 -2.19 -15.14 17.26
CA HIS A 5 -1.63 -13.95 16.62
C HIS A 5 -0.40 -14.27 15.79
N LEU A 6 -0.42 -13.84 14.52
CA LEU A 6 0.76 -13.80 13.66
C LEU A 6 1.78 -12.80 14.19
N SER A 7 3.06 -13.19 14.24
CA SER A 7 4.15 -12.26 14.48
C SER A 7 4.20 -11.16 13.39
N PRO A 8 4.81 -10.00 13.67
CA PRO A 8 4.93 -8.91 12.68
C PRO A 8 5.55 -9.39 11.36
N ARG A 9 6.56 -10.27 11.43
CA ARG A 9 7.22 -10.81 10.24
C ARG A 9 6.32 -11.75 9.45
N GLN A 10 5.58 -12.63 10.13
CA GLN A 10 4.58 -13.50 9.49
C GLN A 10 3.47 -12.68 8.83
N ARG A 11 3.02 -11.60 9.48
CA ARG A 11 2.01 -10.68 8.93
C ARG A 11 2.51 -9.99 7.66
N GLN A 12 3.75 -9.48 7.66
CA GLN A 12 4.37 -8.90 6.45
C GLN A 12 4.42 -9.89 5.29
N VAL A 13 4.87 -11.13 5.55
CA VAL A 13 4.91 -12.20 4.54
C VAL A 13 3.51 -12.49 3.99
N LEU A 14 2.54 -12.73 4.87
CA LEU A 14 1.17 -13.10 4.47
C LEU A 14 0.45 -11.96 3.75
N THR A 15 0.67 -10.70 4.15
CA THR A 15 0.12 -9.50 3.48
C THR A 15 0.61 -9.40 2.04
N ARG A 16 1.92 -9.58 1.82
CA ARG A 16 2.48 -9.52 0.45
C ARG A 16 1.98 -10.65 -0.44
N ILE A 17 1.84 -11.85 0.10
CA ILE A 17 1.23 -12.97 -0.63
C ILE A 17 -0.24 -12.66 -0.95
N ALA A 18 -0.99 -12.04 -0.04
CA ALA A 18 -2.35 -11.58 -0.30
C ALA A 18 -2.45 -10.54 -1.43
N HIS A 19 -1.40 -9.72 -1.62
CA HIS A 19 -1.27 -8.79 -2.74
C HIS A 19 -0.76 -9.45 -4.04
N GLY A 20 -0.58 -10.78 -4.07
CA GLY A 20 -0.15 -11.52 -5.26
C GLY A 20 1.36 -11.63 -5.44
N ALA A 21 2.16 -11.26 -4.44
CA ALA A 21 3.61 -11.44 -4.51
C ALA A 21 4.00 -12.93 -4.46
N THR A 22 4.93 -13.31 -5.33
CA THR A 22 5.59 -14.63 -5.30
C THR A 22 6.56 -14.71 -4.12
N TYR A 23 6.89 -15.92 -3.65
CA TYR A 23 7.85 -16.10 -2.55
C TYR A 23 9.22 -15.46 -2.83
N ARG A 24 9.64 -15.46 -4.10
CA ARG A 24 10.86 -14.78 -4.55
C ARG A 24 10.77 -13.26 -4.39
N GLN A 25 9.66 -12.65 -4.78
CA GLN A 25 9.44 -11.20 -4.60
C GLN A 25 9.39 -10.82 -3.12
N VAL A 26 8.66 -11.59 -2.31
CA VAL A 26 8.63 -11.38 -0.85
C VAL A 26 10.03 -11.49 -0.25
N ALA A 27 10.83 -12.46 -0.69
CA ALA A 27 12.21 -12.64 -0.23
C ALA A 27 13.08 -11.42 -0.55
N THR A 28 13.07 -10.95 -1.81
CA THR A 28 13.80 -9.76 -2.26
C THR A 28 13.42 -8.52 -1.45
N GLU A 29 12.13 -8.24 -1.35
CA GLU A 29 11.64 -7.04 -0.68
C GLU A 29 11.76 -7.10 0.85
N LEU A 30 11.97 -8.27 1.45
CA LEU A 30 12.20 -8.44 2.89
C LEU A 30 13.68 -8.63 3.24
N GLY A 31 14.57 -8.68 2.25
CA GLY A 31 16.01 -8.90 2.44
C GLY A 31 16.34 -10.29 3.00
N VAL A 32 15.58 -11.33 2.64
CA VAL A 32 15.76 -12.70 3.12
C VAL A 32 15.84 -13.70 1.97
N LYS A 33 16.18 -14.95 2.27
CA LYS A 33 16.13 -16.05 1.28
C LYS A 33 14.71 -16.56 1.11
N GLU A 34 14.39 -17.09 -0.07
CA GLU A 34 13.07 -17.69 -0.34
C GLU A 34 12.74 -18.85 0.61
N ALA A 35 13.76 -19.63 1.02
CA ALA A 35 13.59 -20.68 2.03
C ALA A 35 13.08 -20.13 3.37
N THR A 36 13.52 -18.94 3.78
CA THR A 36 13.04 -18.25 4.98
C THR A 36 11.57 -17.86 4.84
N VAL A 37 11.15 -17.39 3.66
CA VAL A 37 9.75 -17.09 3.36
C VAL A 37 8.89 -18.36 3.46
N ARG A 38 9.34 -19.48 2.88
CA ARG A 38 8.65 -20.78 2.99
C ARG A 38 8.51 -21.24 4.44
N GLY A 39 9.55 -21.06 5.26
CA GLY A 39 9.50 -21.34 6.69
C GLY A 39 8.46 -20.48 7.43
N HIS A 40 8.39 -19.18 7.14
CA HIS A 40 7.34 -18.31 7.67
C HIS A 40 5.95 -18.77 7.25
N VAL A 41 5.74 -19.09 5.96
CA VAL A 41 4.45 -19.60 5.44
C VAL A 41 4.04 -20.87 6.15
N HIS A 42 4.93 -21.85 6.29
CA HIS A 42 4.62 -23.09 7.00
C HIS A 42 4.13 -22.82 8.43
N ARG A 43 4.82 -21.94 9.16
CA ARG A 43 4.43 -21.57 10.52
C ARG A 43 3.10 -20.82 10.56
N ILE A 44 2.84 -19.94 9.59
CA ILE A 44 1.54 -19.27 9.43
C ILE A 44 0.41 -20.30 9.24
N LEU A 45 0.62 -21.30 8.38
CA LEU A 45 -0.37 -22.35 8.13
C LEU A 45 -0.69 -23.11 9.41
N THR A 46 0.33 -23.49 10.18
CA THR A 46 0.17 -24.15 11.48
C THR A 46 -0.55 -23.26 12.49
N ASP A 47 -0.12 -21.99 12.63
CA ASP A 47 -0.66 -21.05 13.61
C ASP A 47 -2.14 -20.69 13.31
N LEU A 48 -2.53 -20.67 12.04
CA LEU A 48 -3.90 -20.36 11.63
C LEU A 48 -4.80 -21.59 11.45
N GLY A 49 -4.23 -22.80 11.43
CA GLY A 49 -4.96 -24.03 11.09
C GLY A 49 -5.38 -24.07 9.61
N ALA A 50 -4.56 -23.51 8.73
CA ALA A 50 -4.85 -23.36 7.31
C ALA A 50 -4.16 -24.43 6.47
N ASN A 51 -4.85 -24.91 5.43
CA ASN A 51 -4.35 -25.93 4.51
C ASN A 51 -3.62 -25.37 3.28
N SER A 52 -3.71 -24.06 3.07
CA SER A 52 -3.08 -23.36 1.95
C SER A 52 -2.88 -21.89 2.28
N SER A 53 -1.99 -21.22 1.54
CA SER A 53 -1.76 -19.78 1.70
C SER A 53 -3.05 -18.97 1.45
N ALA A 54 -3.89 -19.39 0.50
CA ALA A 54 -5.20 -18.79 0.25
C ALA A 54 -6.16 -18.96 1.44
N HIS A 55 -6.21 -20.17 2.04
CA HIS A 55 -6.99 -20.42 3.24
C HIS A 55 -6.48 -19.60 4.43
N ALA A 56 -5.16 -19.48 4.61
CA ALA A 56 -4.55 -18.65 5.63
C ALA A 56 -4.89 -17.17 5.47
N ILE A 57 -4.85 -16.65 4.23
CA ILE A 57 -5.25 -15.28 3.92
C ILE A 57 -6.72 -15.08 4.30
N HIS A 58 -7.61 -15.99 3.89
CA HIS A 58 -9.03 -15.91 4.23
C HIS A 58 -9.28 -15.87 5.74
N ILE A 59 -8.66 -16.79 6.50
CA ILE A 59 -8.75 -16.82 7.96
C ILE A 59 -8.20 -15.53 8.58
N ALA A 60 -7.04 -15.07 8.12
CA ALA A 60 -6.40 -13.89 8.67
C ALA A 60 -7.19 -12.61 8.37
N HIS A 61 -7.88 -12.53 7.24
CA HIS A 61 -8.87 -11.48 6.97
C HIS A 61 -10.06 -11.53 7.93
N GLN A 62 -10.69 -12.70 8.07
CA GLN A 62 -11.86 -12.87 8.96
C GLN A 62 -11.53 -12.49 10.41
N ARG A 63 -10.28 -12.72 10.83
CA ARG A 63 -9.78 -12.41 12.17
C ARG A 63 -9.18 -11.01 12.31
N GLY A 64 -9.18 -10.17 11.26
CA GLY A 64 -8.57 -8.84 11.27
C GLY A 64 -7.05 -8.84 11.48
N LEU A 65 -6.38 -9.96 11.17
CA LEU A 65 -4.94 -10.15 11.33
C LEU A 65 -4.13 -9.67 10.12
N LEU A 66 -4.79 -9.51 8.97
CA LEU A 66 -4.23 -8.90 7.78
C LEU A 66 -4.87 -7.54 7.56
N ASP A 67 -4.02 -6.53 7.45
CA ASP A 67 -4.41 -5.25 6.93
C ASP A 67 -4.11 -5.24 5.43
N THR A 68 -4.96 -5.89 4.65
CA THR A 68 -4.92 -5.81 3.18
C THR A 68 -5.34 -4.44 2.65
N THR A 69 -5.53 -3.47 3.54
CA THR A 69 -5.73 -2.07 3.19
C THR A 69 -4.42 -1.37 2.87
N GLU A 70 -3.30 -2.08 2.68
CA GLU A 70 -2.15 -1.54 1.95
C GLU A 70 -2.64 -1.19 0.53
N ARG A 71 -3.13 0.04 0.39
CA ARG A 71 -3.59 0.63 -0.85
C ARG A 71 -2.32 1.01 -1.58
N PRO A 72 -1.92 0.35 -2.68
CA PRO A 72 -0.68 0.70 -3.35
C PRO A 72 -0.68 2.16 -3.83
N ALA A 73 -1.88 2.70 -4.08
CA ALA A 73 -2.12 4.11 -4.36
C ALA A 73 -1.77 5.06 -3.21
N ALA A 74 -1.74 4.61 -1.96
CA ALA A 74 -1.36 5.42 -0.79
C ALA A 74 0.09 5.92 -0.87
N ARG A 75 0.97 5.19 -1.56
CA ARG A 75 2.35 5.64 -1.84
C ARG A 75 2.40 6.94 -2.65
N TYR A 76 1.30 7.28 -3.32
CA TYR A 76 1.16 8.47 -4.15
C TYR A 76 0.16 9.48 -3.57
N ALA A 77 -0.24 9.29 -2.30
CA ALA A 77 -1.24 10.15 -1.67
C ALA A 77 -0.75 11.60 -1.58
N THR A 78 0.54 11.82 -1.31
CA THR A 78 1.12 13.16 -1.23
C THR A 78 1.08 13.87 -2.59
N GLU A 79 1.47 13.21 -3.67
CA GLU A 79 1.38 13.77 -5.03
C GLU A 79 -0.06 14.14 -5.40
N LEU A 80 -1.02 13.26 -5.08
CA LEU A 80 -2.44 13.48 -5.35
C LEU A 80 -3.00 14.64 -4.50
N LEU A 81 -2.61 14.74 -3.23
CA LEU A 81 -2.99 15.84 -2.34
C LEU A 81 -2.45 17.18 -2.84
N LEU A 82 -1.16 17.26 -3.14
CA LEU A 82 -0.54 18.50 -3.65
C LEU A 82 -1.21 18.94 -4.96
N THR A 83 -1.51 18.01 -5.86
CA THR A 83 -2.24 18.32 -7.09
C THR A 83 -3.69 18.76 -6.80
N ALA A 84 -4.34 18.20 -5.77
CA ALA A 84 -5.68 18.61 -5.33
C ALA A 84 -5.69 20.04 -4.75
N GLN A 85 -4.58 20.46 -4.15
CA GLN A 85 -4.35 21.84 -3.69
C GLN A 85 -4.08 22.82 -4.86
N GLY A 86 -4.11 22.35 -6.12
CA GLY A 86 -3.90 23.18 -7.30
C GLY A 86 -2.45 23.31 -7.74
N LEU A 87 -1.52 22.55 -7.14
CA LEU A 87 -0.12 22.57 -7.58
C LEU A 87 0.05 21.88 -8.92
N THR A 88 0.90 22.46 -9.76
CA THR A 88 1.35 21.85 -11.02
C THR A 88 2.34 20.71 -10.75
N ALA A 89 2.53 19.82 -11.75
CA ALA A 89 3.49 18.73 -11.64
C ALA A 89 4.93 19.22 -11.35
N GLU A 90 5.29 20.41 -11.81
CA GLU A 90 6.58 21.05 -11.56
C GLU A 90 6.71 21.44 -10.08
N GLN A 91 5.71 22.13 -9.53
CA GLN A 91 5.67 22.51 -8.11
C GLN A 91 5.58 21.29 -7.18
N VAL A 92 4.87 20.23 -7.59
CA VAL A 92 4.84 18.95 -6.88
C VAL A 92 6.24 18.35 -6.83
N ALA A 93 6.97 18.36 -7.94
CA ALA A 93 8.33 17.83 -8.01
C ALA A 93 9.28 18.60 -7.08
N ASP A 94 9.23 19.93 -7.12
CA ASP A 94 10.03 20.81 -6.25
C ASP A 94 9.73 20.54 -4.77
N ARG A 95 8.44 20.43 -4.40
CA ARG A 95 8.00 20.18 -3.02
C ARG A 95 8.49 18.83 -2.49
N LEU A 96 8.58 17.84 -3.37
CA LEU A 96 9.00 16.47 -3.03
C LEU A 96 10.51 16.24 -3.18
N GLY A 97 11.27 17.23 -3.66
CA GLY A 97 12.70 17.09 -3.92
C GLY A 97 13.02 16.04 -5.00
N ILE A 98 12.16 15.93 -6.02
CA ILE A 98 12.30 14.98 -7.13
C ILE A 98 12.27 15.72 -8.47
N THR A 99 12.62 15.02 -9.56
CA THR A 99 12.50 15.60 -10.90
C THR A 99 11.04 15.64 -11.36
N ARG A 100 10.70 16.60 -12.23
CA ARG A 100 9.38 16.69 -12.87
C ARG A 100 8.96 15.38 -13.55
N GLY A 101 9.89 14.72 -14.25
CA GLY A 101 9.64 13.42 -14.88
C GLY A 101 9.25 12.33 -13.87
N ALA A 102 9.90 12.30 -12.70
CA ALA A 102 9.54 11.38 -11.63
C ALA A 102 8.16 11.69 -11.04
N ALA A 103 7.81 12.97 -10.85
CA ALA A 103 6.48 13.36 -10.40
C ALA A 103 5.39 12.92 -11.40
N ASP A 104 5.62 13.14 -12.69
CA ASP A 104 4.73 12.71 -13.77
C ASP A 104 4.54 11.19 -13.80
N ASP A 105 5.61 10.41 -13.64
CA ASP A 105 5.54 8.95 -13.57
C ASP A 105 4.74 8.46 -12.37
N ARG A 106 4.94 9.09 -11.21
CA ARG A 106 4.20 8.76 -9.98
C ARG A 106 2.72 9.07 -10.11
N LEU A 107 2.35 10.23 -10.66
CA LEU A 107 0.97 10.60 -10.95
C LEU A 107 0.32 9.65 -11.97
N ARG A 108 1.05 9.26 -13.02
CA ARG A 108 0.60 8.21 -13.97
C ARG A 108 0.35 6.88 -13.26
N GLN A 109 1.25 6.46 -12.37
CA GLN A 109 1.14 5.20 -11.65
C GLN A 109 -0.02 5.22 -10.66
N ALA A 110 -0.20 6.32 -9.93
CA ALA A 110 -1.33 6.56 -9.04
C ALA A 110 -2.65 6.42 -9.80
N ARG A 111 -2.76 7.08 -10.96
CA ARG A 111 -3.93 6.98 -11.84
C ARG A 111 -4.19 5.55 -12.28
N ARG A 112 -3.15 4.79 -12.66
CA ARG A 112 -3.26 3.38 -13.07
C ARG A 112 -3.78 2.50 -11.93
N LEU A 113 -3.22 2.66 -10.73
CA LEU A 113 -3.59 1.88 -9.54
C LEU A 113 -5.02 2.18 -9.08
N LEU A 114 -5.44 3.44 -9.16
CA LEU A 114 -6.82 3.85 -8.87
C LEU A 114 -7.79 3.58 -10.01
N ARG A 115 -7.31 3.06 -11.16
CA ARG A 115 -8.10 2.84 -12.38
C ARG A 115 -8.83 4.10 -12.87
N ALA A 116 -8.21 5.26 -12.65
CA ALA A 116 -8.75 6.54 -13.03
C ALA A 116 -8.45 6.89 -14.49
N ARG A 117 -9.36 7.65 -15.12
CA ARG A 117 -9.20 8.10 -16.51
C ARG A 117 -8.33 9.35 -16.63
N THR A 118 -8.36 10.22 -15.62
CA THR A 118 -7.61 11.47 -15.54
C THR A 118 -7.03 11.63 -14.13
N ILE A 119 -6.14 12.61 -13.93
CA ILE A 119 -5.61 12.94 -12.60
C ILE A 119 -6.72 13.48 -11.69
N ALA A 120 -7.61 14.34 -12.19
CA ALA A 120 -8.77 14.80 -11.44
C ALA A 120 -9.67 13.64 -10.96
N HIS A 121 -9.90 12.64 -11.83
CA HIS A 121 -10.62 11.43 -11.43
C HIS A 121 -9.84 10.61 -10.39
N ALA A 122 -8.51 10.54 -10.49
CA ALA A 122 -7.68 9.87 -9.49
C ALA A 122 -7.78 10.56 -8.12
N ILE A 123 -7.72 11.89 -8.08
CA ILE A 123 -7.91 12.70 -6.87
C ILE A 123 -9.29 12.43 -6.26
N ALA A 124 -10.36 12.46 -7.06
CA ALA A 124 -11.71 12.18 -6.57
C ALA A 124 -11.84 10.76 -5.97
N LEU A 125 -11.21 9.75 -6.58
CA LEU A 125 -11.17 8.38 -6.05
C LEU A 125 -10.32 8.28 -4.78
N ALA A 126 -9.22 9.03 -4.70
CA ALA A 126 -8.39 9.10 -3.51
C ALA A 126 -9.17 9.70 -2.33
N ILE A 127 -9.94 10.77 -2.56
CA ILE A 127 -10.82 11.35 -1.53
C ILE A 127 -11.89 10.35 -1.11
N ARG A 128 -12.62 9.78 -2.08
CA ARG A 128 -13.72 8.84 -1.81
C ARG A 128 -13.27 7.58 -1.06
N SER A 129 -12.04 7.13 -1.31
CA SER A 129 -11.47 5.98 -0.60
C SER A 129 -10.88 6.34 0.76
N GLY A 130 -10.76 7.63 1.11
CA GLY A 130 -10.07 8.09 2.31
C GLY A 130 -8.55 7.95 2.23
N LEU A 131 -7.99 8.01 1.02
CA LEU A 131 -6.54 8.12 0.80
C LEU A 131 -6.03 9.56 0.92
N VAL A 132 -6.88 10.53 0.62
CA VAL A 132 -6.65 11.97 0.80
C VAL A 132 -7.86 12.50 1.54
N HIS A 133 -7.68 13.21 2.65
CA HIS A 133 -8.80 13.81 3.36
C HIS A 133 -9.06 15.27 2.89
N PRO A 134 -10.33 15.71 2.85
CA PRO A 134 -10.68 17.05 2.35
C PRO A 134 -10.09 18.22 3.17
N ASP A 135 -9.90 18.03 4.47
CA ASP A 135 -9.28 18.99 5.39
C ASP A 135 -7.84 19.34 4.98
N GLN A 136 -7.10 18.34 4.48
CA GLN A 136 -5.73 18.52 3.98
C GLN A 136 -5.67 19.39 2.70
N ILE A 137 -6.76 19.51 1.95
CA ILE A 137 -6.79 20.30 0.70
C ILE A 137 -6.85 21.81 1.03
N THR A 138 -7.42 22.18 2.17
CA THR A 138 -7.68 23.57 2.58
C THR A 138 -6.56 24.22 3.41
N GLU A 139 -5.51 23.50 3.81
CA GLU A 139 -4.41 24.02 4.67
C GLU A 139 -3.45 25.04 4.00
N GLN A 140 -3.91 25.82 3.02
CA GLN A 140 -3.06 26.82 2.36
C GLN A 140 -3.06 28.21 3.02
N ASP A 141 -3.75 28.45 4.15
CA ASP A 141 -3.93 29.84 4.63
C ASP A 141 -3.94 30.07 6.16
N THR A 142 -3.01 29.45 6.91
CA THR A 142 -2.70 29.87 8.29
C THR A 142 -1.19 29.93 8.54
N ALA A 143 -0.51 30.76 7.76
CA ALA A 143 0.81 31.28 8.11
C ALA A 143 0.87 32.75 7.67
N ALA A 144 0.17 33.59 8.44
CA ALA A 144 0.38 35.04 8.48
C ALA A 144 1.24 35.37 9.71
#